data_AF-A0A3P7EKH9-F1
#
_entry.id   AF-A0A3P7EKH9-F1
#
_cell.length_a   1.000
_cell.length_b   1.000
_cell.length_c   1.000
_cell.angle_alpha   90.00
_cell.angle_beta   90.00
_cell.angle_gamma   90.00
#
_symmetry.space_group_name_H-M   'P 1'
#
loop_
_entity.id
_entity.type
_entity.pdbx_description
1 polymer ?
#
loop_
_entity_poly.entity_id
_entity_poly.type
_entity_poly.pdbx_seq_one_letter_code
_entity_poly.pdbx_strand_id
1 'polypeptide(L)'
;MVLDIVKFLLIYFLVLFSFACGLNQLLWYYAAMRRQECQKYQSMINNSSTQNIPMKELIRMEESCDPKYRSCESLYNSMETLFWSSFGIIILEQLDIVESHGPTKWTGRTILGCYCCCSVIVLLNMLIAMMSNSYQDIFNQADVEWKFARSKLWIEYFDDTATLPPPFNMIPSPKSLFYCVQWCLESIYQSNRTIGFNFRSTRVS
;
A
#
# COMPACT_ATOMS: atom_id res chain seq x y z
N MET A 1 20.88 -2.66 2.36
CA MET A 1 20.10 -1.42 2.28
C MET A 1 18.58 -1.66 2.22
N VAL A 2 17.97 -2.19 1.15
CA VAL A 2 16.48 -2.36 1.09
C VAL A 2 15.95 -3.20 2.24
N LEU A 3 16.63 -4.31 2.59
CA LEU A 3 16.25 -5.14 3.74
C LEU A 3 16.32 -4.40 5.08
N ASP A 4 17.26 -3.46 5.22
CA ASP A 4 17.42 -2.65 6.44
C ASP A 4 16.30 -1.61 6.53
N ILE A 5 15.94 -1.00 5.38
CA ILE A 5 14.78 -0.11 5.27
C ILE A 5 13.49 -0.85 5.63
N VAL A 6 13.30 -2.08 5.16
CA VAL A 6 12.10 -2.89 5.50
C VAL A 6 12.03 -3.16 7.00
N LYS A 7 13.15 -3.53 7.65
CA LYS A 7 13.20 -3.71 9.11
C LYS A 7 12.86 -2.42 9.86
N PHE A 8 13.37 -1.29 9.38
CA PHE A 8 13.06 0.01 9.94
C PHE A 8 11.57 0.39 9.76
N LEU A 9 10.99 0.12 8.59
CA LEU A 9 9.58 0.38 8.32
C LEU A 9 8.65 -0.39 9.26
N LEU A 10 9.01 -1.60 9.70
CA LEU A 10 8.24 -2.34 10.72
C LEU A 10 8.17 -1.58 12.05
N ILE A 11 9.28 -0.97 12.48
CA ILE A 11 9.32 -0.13 13.69
C ILE A 11 8.45 1.12 13.49
N TYR A 12 8.56 1.77 12.33
CA TYR A 12 7.74 2.93 11.99
C TYR A 12 6.23 2.61 12.04
N PHE A 13 5.80 1.49 11.43
CA PHE A 13 4.40 1.07 11.45
C PHE A 13 3.91 0.71 12.85
N LEU A 14 4.76 0.16 13.72
CA LEU A 14 4.43 -0.08 15.13
C LEU A 14 4.15 1.23 15.87
N VAL A 15 5.02 2.23 15.69
CA VAL A 15 4.82 3.56 16.28
C VAL A 15 3.55 4.21 15.73
N LEU A 16 3.37 4.21 14.41
CA LEU A 16 2.18 4.75 13.75
C LEU A 16 0.90 4.07 14.28
N PHE A 17 0.88 2.75 14.39
CA PHE A 17 -0.26 2.00 14.94
C PHE A 17 -0.56 2.40 16.39
N SER A 18 0.46 2.50 17.24
CA SER A 18 0.30 2.89 18.65
C SER A 18 -0.31 4.29 18.80
N PHE A 19 0.19 5.26 18.04
CA PHE A 19 -0.34 6.62 18.05
C PHE A 19 -1.73 6.72 17.40
N ALA A 20 -2.00 5.94 16.35
CA ALA A 20 -3.31 5.88 15.71
C ALA A 20 -4.38 5.36 16.69
N CYS A 21 -4.07 4.30 17.45
CA CYS A 21 -4.95 3.80 18.51
C CYS A 21 -5.20 4.86 19.60
N GLY A 22 -4.15 5.57 20.04
CA GLY A 22 -4.27 6.63 21.04
C GLY A 22 -5.15 7.81 20.58
N LEU A 23 -4.97 8.29 19.34
CA LEU A 23 -5.78 9.37 18.78
C LEU A 23 -7.22 8.92 18.50
N ASN A 24 -7.40 7.73 17.93
CA ASN A 24 -8.74 7.17 17.69
C ASN A 24 -9.51 7.03 19.01
N GLN A 25 -8.89 6.51 20.07
CA GLN A 25 -9.54 6.38 21.39
C GLN A 25 -9.94 7.73 22.00
N LEU A 26 -9.22 8.81 21.70
CA LEU A 26 -9.53 10.16 22.18
C LEU A 26 -10.64 10.83 21.36
N LEU A 27 -10.64 10.64 20.04
CA LEU A 27 -11.44 11.45 19.10
C LEU A 27 -12.67 10.72 18.52
N TRP A 28 -12.77 9.39 18.63
CA TRP A 28 -13.87 8.63 18.02
C TRP A 28 -15.26 9.13 18.44
N TYR A 29 -15.42 9.54 19.70
CA TYR A 29 -16.69 10.03 20.23
C TYR A 29 -17.13 11.35 19.56
N TYR A 30 -16.19 12.27 19.38
CA TYR A 30 -16.45 13.56 18.72
C TYR A 30 -16.75 13.37 17.23
N ALA A 31 -15.98 12.49 16.56
CA ALA A 31 -16.21 12.17 15.16
C ALA A 31 -17.58 11.48 14.93
N ALA A 32 -17.97 10.56 15.82
CA ALA A 32 -19.28 9.91 15.77
C ALA A 32 -20.44 10.91 15.96
N MET A 33 -20.29 11.88 16.88
CA MET A 33 -21.27 12.96 17.07
C MET A 33 -21.42 13.81 15.81
N ARG A 34 -20.30 14.24 15.20
CA ARG A 34 -20.29 15.04 13.96
C ARG A 34 -20.90 14.30 12.78
N ARG A 35 -20.64 12.99 12.68
CA ARG A 35 -21.28 12.13 11.67
C ARG A 35 -22.81 12.13 11.80
N GLN A 36 -23.34 12.08 13.03
CA GLN A 36 -24.79 12.15 13.25
C GLN A 36 -25.37 13.52 12.90
N GLU A 37 -24.69 14.62 13.24
CA GLU A 37 -25.09 15.98 12.87
C GLU A 37 -25.14 16.15 11.34
N CYS A 38 -24.13 15.66 10.62
CA CYS A 38 -24.09 15.68 9.17
C CYS A 38 -25.20 14.82 8.53
N GLN A 39 -25.48 13.63 9.07
CA GLN A 39 -26.59 12.79 8.59
C GLN A 39 -27.95 13.47 8.77
N LYS A 40 -28.16 14.14 9.91
CA LYS A 40 -29.38 14.92 10.17
C LYS A 40 -29.50 16.08 9.18
N TYR A 41 -28.42 16.83 8.94
CA TYR A 41 -28.38 17.89 7.94
C TYR A 41 -28.77 17.40 6.55
N GLN A 42 -28.16 16.31 6.08
CA GLN A 42 -28.46 15.72 4.77
C GLN A 42 -29.92 15.26 4.67
N SER A 43 -30.47 14.68 5.74
CA SER A 43 -31.87 14.25 5.76
C SER A 43 -32.86 15.41 5.68
N MET A 44 -32.53 16.55 6.28
CA MET A 44 -33.37 17.76 6.25
C MET A 44 -33.33 18.45 4.88
N ILE A 45 -32.17 18.48 4.24
CA ILE A 45 -32.02 19.00 2.87
C ILE A 45 -32.80 18.16 1.88
N ASN A 46 -32.71 16.83 1.97
CA ASN A 46 -33.40 15.94 1.05
C ASN A 46 -34.94 16.00 1.18
N ASN A 47 -35.45 16.30 2.38
CA ASN A 47 -36.89 16.38 2.66
C ASN A 47 -37.47 17.81 2.59
N SER A 48 -36.72 18.79 2.08
CA SER A 48 -37.10 20.21 1.95
C SER A 48 -37.69 20.85 3.22
N SER A 49 -37.32 20.34 4.40
CA SER A 49 -37.92 20.70 5.69
C SER A 49 -37.15 21.78 6.46
N THR A 50 -36.50 22.71 5.76
CA THR A 50 -35.63 23.73 6.36
C THR A 50 -36.38 24.94 6.94
N GLN A 51 -37.71 25.01 6.80
CA GLN A 51 -38.48 26.24 7.03
C GLN A 51 -38.57 26.73 8.49
N ASN A 52 -38.25 25.89 9.48
CA ASN A 52 -38.42 26.24 10.91
C ASN A 52 -37.12 26.19 11.74
N ILE A 53 -35.95 26.11 11.10
CA ILE A 53 -34.67 25.94 11.80
C ILE A 53 -33.92 27.28 11.80
N PRO A 54 -33.42 27.76 12.94
CA PRO A 54 -32.60 28.97 12.96
C PRO A 54 -31.35 28.77 12.09
N MET A 55 -31.07 29.73 11.20
CA MET A 55 -29.96 29.67 10.23
C MET A 55 -28.62 29.32 10.88
N LYS A 56 -28.38 29.76 12.11
CA LYS A 56 -27.16 29.46 12.87
C LYS A 56 -26.97 27.96 13.13
N GLU A 57 -28.04 27.24 13.47
CA GLU A 57 -27.98 25.79 13.66
C GLU A 57 -27.74 25.07 12.33
N LEU A 58 -28.35 25.55 11.24
CA LEU A 58 -28.15 24.99 9.91
C LEU A 58 -26.67 25.07 9.48
N ILE A 59 -26.03 26.23 9.66
CA ILE A 59 -24.61 26.43 9.35
C ILE A 59 -23.72 25.51 10.20
N ARG A 60 -23.98 25.40 11.50
CA ARG A 60 -23.21 24.52 12.40
C ARG A 60 -23.31 23.04 11.99
N MET A 61 -24.49 22.61 11.55
CA MET A 61 -24.70 21.25 11.07
C MET A 61 -24.04 21.00 9.71
N GLU A 62 -24.03 22.00 8.82
CA GLU A 62 -23.29 21.98 7.55
C GLU A 62 -21.78 21.84 7.76
N GLU A 63 -21.21 22.64 8.67
CA GLU A 63 -19.78 22.56 9.03
C GLU A 63 -19.39 21.16 9.53
N SER A 64 -20.31 20.45 10.16
CA SER A 64 -20.08 19.08 10.67
C SER A 64 -19.90 18.04 9.58
N CYS A 65 -20.27 18.35 8.32
CA CYS A 65 -20.02 17.51 7.16
C CYS A 65 -18.63 17.68 6.55
N ASP A 66 -17.81 18.62 7.03
CA ASP A 66 -16.46 18.85 6.54
C ASP A 66 -15.58 17.60 6.77
N PRO A 67 -14.89 17.08 5.72
CA PRO A 67 -14.05 15.88 5.84
C PRO A 67 -12.97 15.96 6.92
N LYS A 68 -12.57 17.17 7.36
CA LYS A 68 -11.58 17.35 8.44
C LYS A 68 -11.97 16.66 9.75
N TYR A 69 -13.27 16.62 10.08
CA TYR A 69 -13.75 15.99 11.32
C TYR A 69 -13.79 14.47 11.27
N ARG A 70 -13.55 13.89 10.08
CA ARG A 70 -13.58 12.45 9.82
C ARG A 70 -12.21 11.77 9.88
N SER A 71 -11.14 12.57 9.99
CA SER A 71 -9.75 12.12 9.99
C SER A 71 -9.45 11.12 11.11
N CYS A 72 -10.10 11.22 12.27
CA CYS A 72 -9.91 10.28 13.40
C CYS A 72 -11.20 9.56 13.82
N GLU A 73 -12.11 9.30 12.86
CA GLU A 73 -13.35 8.56 13.14
C GLU A 73 -13.11 7.05 13.31
N SER A 74 -12.21 6.51 12.50
CA SER A 74 -11.86 5.09 12.46
C SER A 74 -10.35 4.94 12.55
N LEU A 75 -9.91 3.81 13.09
CA LEU A 75 -8.49 3.47 13.19
C LEU A 75 -7.77 3.61 11.83
N TYR A 76 -8.40 3.18 10.74
CA TYR A 76 -7.83 3.29 9.39
C TYR A 76 -7.62 4.76 8.98
N ASN A 77 -8.62 5.63 9.19
CA ASN A 77 -8.49 7.05 8.88
C ASN A 77 -7.43 7.72 9.77
N SER A 78 -7.34 7.32 11.04
CA SER A 78 -6.29 7.80 11.95
C SER A 78 -4.90 7.40 11.47
N MET A 79 -4.72 6.19 10.94
CA MET A 79 -3.45 5.74 10.36
C MET A 79 -3.07 6.54 9.11
N GLU A 80 -4.02 6.75 8.20
CA GLU A 80 -3.83 7.57 7.00
C GLU A 80 -3.47 9.01 7.37
N THR A 81 -4.18 9.57 8.34
CA THR A 81 -3.94 10.93 8.86
C THR A 81 -2.51 11.02 9.42
N LEU A 82 -2.12 10.12 10.31
CA LEU A 82 -0.76 10.13 10.86
C LEU A 82 0.31 9.89 9.79
N PHE A 83 0.05 9.05 8.79
CA PHE A 83 0.98 8.82 7.68
C PHE A 83 1.26 10.12 6.90
N TRP A 84 0.22 10.83 6.49
CA TRP A 84 0.36 12.10 5.77
C TRP A 84 0.88 13.23 6.67
N SER A 85 0.66 13.14 7.98
CA SER A 85 1.22 14.09 8.95
C SER A 85 2.75 14.05 8.98
N SER A 86 3.37 12.88 8.77
CA SER A 86 4.84 12.75 8.69
C SER A 86 5.45 13.55 7.54
N PHE A 87 4.71 13.80 6.45
CA PHE A 87 5.14 14.64 5.33
C PHE A 87 4.81 16.13 5.52
N GLY A 88 4.18 16.51 6.63
CA GLY A 88 3.79 17.89 6.92
C GLY A 88 2.54 18.36 6.17
N ILE A 89 1.77 17.45 5.55
CA ILE A 89 0.56 17.81 4.79
C ILE A 89 -0.63 18.05 5.72
N ILE A 90 -0.66 17.38 6.88
CA ILE A 90 -1.79 17.47 7.81
C ILE A 90 -1.59 18.64 8.78
N ILE A 91 -2.66 19.43 8.91
CA ILE A 91 -2.70 20.65 9.70
C ILE A 91 -3.24 20.31 11.10
N LEU A 92 -3.00 21.19 12.08
CA LEU A 92 -3.53 21.07 13.43
C LEU A 92 -5.07 21.20 13.47
N GLU A 93 -5.68 21.72 12.42
CA GLU A 93 -7.11 22.02 12.29
C GLU A 93 -7.97 20.76 12.22
N GLN A 94 -7.45 19.66 11.67
CA GLN A 94 -8.12 18.35 11.63
C GLN A 94 -8.34 17.75 13.04
N LEU A 95 -7.59 18.21 14.05
CA LEU A 95 -7.75 17.82 15.45
C LEU A 95 -8.55 18.85 16.26
N ASP A 96 -9.08 19.90 15.63
CA ASP A 96 -9.85 20.91 16.36
C ASP A 96 -11.25 20.40 16.68
N ILE A 97 -11.63 20.54 17.95
CA ILE A 97 -12.91 20.12 18.49
C ILE A 97 -13.71 21.40 18.73
N VAL A 98 -14.93 21.47 18.19
CA VAL A 98 -15.79 22.65 18.29
C VAL A 98 -16.28 22.85 19.73
N GLU A 99 -16.45 21.76 20.48
CA GLU A 99 -16.80 21.80 21.88
C GLU A 99 -15.65 22.38 22.72
N SER A 100 -15.99 23.21 23.72
CA SER A 100 -15.02 23.87 24.61
C SER A 100 -14.44 22.90 25.65
N HIS A 101 -13.87 21.78 25.20
CA HIS A 101 -13.14 20.82 26.03
C HIS A 101 -11.64 21.05 25.88
N GLY A 102 -11.15 22.10 26.56
CA GLY A 102 -9.73 22.49 26.56
C GLY A 102 -8.75 21.33 26.81
N PRO A 103 -8.96 20.48 27.84
CA PRO A 103 -8.04 19.37 28.14
C PRO A 103 -7.95 18.32 27.02
N THR A 104 -9.08 17.94 26.43
CA THR A 104 -9.13 16.97 25.32
C THR A 104 -8.41 17.51 24.10
N LYS A 105 -8.71 18.76 23.72
CA LYS A 105 -8.07 19.46 22.60
C LYS A 105 -6.55 19.56 22.81
N TRP A 106 -6.12 19.95 24.02
CA TRP A 106 -4.70 20.02 24.36
C TRP A 106 -4.03 18.64 24.27
N THR A 107 -4.67 17.60 24.81
CA THR A 107 -4.16 16.22 24.77
C THR A 107 -3.99 15.72 23.33
N GLY A 108 -4.98 15.92 22.46
CA GLY A 108 -4.89 15.52 21.05
C GLY A 108 -3.74 16.21 20.32
N ARG A 109 -3.58 17.52 20.53
CA ARG A 109 -2.47 18.31 19.95
C ARG A 109 -1.11 17.84 20.47
N THR A 110 -1.01 17.51 21.76
CA THR A 110 0.21 16.98 22.38
C THR A 110 0.56 15.59 21.82
N ILE A 111 -0.41 14.68 21.68
CA ILE A 111 -0.19 13.35 21.10
C ILE A 111 0.33 13.46 19.65
N LEU A 112 -0.28 14.34 18.84
CA LEU A 112 0.18 14.59 17.47
C LEU A 112 1.59 15.21 17.45
N GLY A 113 1.88 16.17 18.33
CA GLY A 113 3.21 16.77 18.46
C GLY A 113 4.28 15.74 18.85
N CYS A 114 3.98 14.89 19.83
CA CYS A 114 4.86 13.78 20.22
C CYS A 114 5.08 12.79 19.06
N TYR A 115 4.03 12.45 18.31
CA TYR A 115 4.14 11.60 17.13
C TYR A 115 5.11 12.21 16.11
N CYS A 116 4.94 13.48 15.72
CA CYS A 116 5.81 14.14 14.75
C CYS A 116 7.27 14.21 15.23
N CYS A 117 7.52 14.48 16.51
CA CYS A 117 8.87 14.43 17.07
C CYS A 117 9.48 13.03 16.98
N CYS A 118 8.73 11.99 17.36
CA CYS A 118 9.22 10.62 17.28
C CYS A 118 9.44 10.15 15.83
N SER A 119 8.51 10.41 14.92
CA SER A 119 8.56 9.93 13.54
C SER A 119 9.55 10.71 12.68
N VAL A 120 9.49 12.04 12.69
CA VAL A 120 10.28 12.90 11.80
C VAL A 120 11.66 13.20 12.37
N ILE A 121 11.79 13.44 13.67
CA ILE A 121 13.09 13.82 14.25
C ILE A 121 13.88 12.58 14.67
N VAL A 122 13.28 11.66 15.43
CA VAL A 122 14.02 10.51 15.98
C VAL A 122 14.18 9.40 14.95
N LEU A 123 13.06 8.88 14.44
CA LEU A 123 13.06 7.72 13.54
C LEU A 123 13.76 8.04 12.21
N LEU A 124 13.45 9.16 11.55
CA LEU A 124 14.10 9.50 10.28
C LEU A 124 15.62 9.66 10.40
N ASN A 125 16.13 10.30 11.46
CA ASN A 125 17.56 10.42 11.68
C ASN A 125 18.22 9.08 11.98
N MET A 126 17.54 8.19 12.71
CA MET A 126 17.99 6.82 12.93
C MET A 126 18.02 6.01 11.62
N LEU A 127 17.05 6.21 10.71
CA LEU A 127 17.05 5.58 9.38
C LEU A 127 18.25 6.01 8.56
N ILE A 128 18.54 7.32 8.52
CA ILE A 128 19.70 7.86 7.81
C ILE A 128 21.00 7.27 8.37
N ALA A 129 21.13 7.22 9.70
CA ALA A 129 22.30 6.63 10.36
C ALA A 129 22.48 5.15 10.02
N MET A 130 21.39 4.36 10.05
CA MET A 130 21.41 2.95 9.66
C MET A 130 21.77 2.77 8.19
N MET A 131 21.19 3.55 7.28
CA MET A 131 21.51 3.50 5.85
C MET A 131 22.97 3.87 5.57
N SER A 132 23.54 4.81 6.32
CA SER A 132 24.95 5.19 6.20
C SER A 132 25.87 4.04 6.55
N ASN A 133 25.62 3.34 7.67
CA ASN A 133 26.39 2.16 8.07
C ASN A 133 26.22 1.02 7.06
N SER A 134 24.98 0.68 6.69
CA SER A 134 24.72 -0.37 5.70
C SER A 134 25.34 -0.07 4.33
N TYR A 135 25.43 1.20 3.93
CA TYR A 135 26.09 1.58 2.68
C TYR A 135 27.59 1.32 2.73
N GLN A 136 28.25 1.66 3.85
CA GLN A 136 29.68 1.42 4.03
C GLN A 136 30.02 -0.08 3.98
N ASP A 137 29.19 -0.93 4.59
CA ASP A 137 29.39 -2.38 4.57
C ASP A 137 29.29 -2.96 3.14
N ILE A 138 28.26 -2.54 2.38
CA ILE A 138 28.03 -3.00 1.00
C ILE A 138 29.11 -2.47 0.05
N PHE A 139 29.60 -1.25 0.27
CA PHE A 139 30.57 -0.60 -0.60
C PHE A 139 31.86 -1.44 -0.78
N ASN A 140 32.31 -2.13 0.27
CA ASN A 140 33.52 -2.95 0.23
C ASN A 140 33.46 -4.13 -0.76
N GLN A 141 32.26 -4.60 -1.11
CA GLN A 141 32.05 -5.74 -2.03
C GLN A 141 31.25 -5.37 -3.29
N ALA A 142 30.94 -4.08 -3.46
CA ALA A 142 30.05 -3.59 -4.51
C ALA A 142 30.51 -3.98 -5.93
N ASP A 143 31.82 -3.98 -6.20
CA ASP A 143 32.35 -4.35 -7.52
C ASP A 143 32.16 -5.85 -7.83
N VAL A 144 32.31 -6.72 -6.83
CA VAL A 144 32.10 -8.17 -6.99
C VAL A 144 30.62 -8.47 -7.19
N GLU A 145 29.75 -7.88 -6.37
CA GLU A 145 28.29 -8.06 -6.49
C GLU A 145 27.75 -7.51 -7.81
N TRP A 146 28.22 -6.32 -8.23
CA TRP A 146 27.84 -5.72 -9.51
C TRP A 146 28.29 -6.58 -10.69
N LYS A 147 29.54 -7.04 -10.69
CA LYS A 147 30.06 -7.92 -11.75
C LYS A 147 29.30 -9.24 -11.79
N PHE A 148 28.97 -9.82 -10.64
CA PHE A 148 28.15 -11.04 -10.56
C PHE A 148 26.75 -10.83 -11.16
N ALA A 149 26.05 -9.77 -10.77
CA ALA A 149 24.73 -9.43 -11.30
C ALA A 149 24.77 -9.16 -12.81
N ARG A 150 25.82 -8.47 -13.28
CA ARG A 150 26.05 -8.22 -14.71
C ARG A 150 26.29 -9.52 -15.48
N SER A 151 27.11 -10.43 -14.96
CA SER A 151 27.33 -11.75 -15.58
C SER A 151 26.05 -12.58 -15.63
N LYS A 152 25.24 -12.55 -14.57
CA LYS A 152 23.93 -13.21 -14.55
C LYS A 152 23.01 -12.65 -15.65
N LEU A 153 22.94 -11.32 -15.78
CA LEU A 153 22.18 -10.67 -16.84
C LEU A 153 22.70 -11.04 -18.24
N TRP A 154 24.01 -11.13 -18.45
CA TRP A 154 24.56 -11.59 -19.73
C TRP A 154 24.20 -13.04 -20.05
N ILE A 155 24.19 -13.93 -19.05
CA ILE A 155 23.79 -15.33 -19.22
C ILE A 155 22.35 -15.45 -19.69
N GLU A 156 21.45 -14.59 -19.20
CA GLU A 156 20.05 -14.56 -19.65
C GLU A 156 19.89 -14.25 -21.15
N TYR A 157 20.89 -13.61 -21.77
CA TYR A 157 20.90 -13.30 -23.21
C TYR A 157 21.79 -14.21 -24.06
N PHE A 158 22.49 -15.20 -23.46
CA PHE A 158 23.28 -16.16 -24.24
C PHE A 158 22.41 -17.26 -24.87
N ASP A 159 21.29 -17.60 -24.25
CA ASP A 159 20.37 -18.59 -24.79
C ASP A 159 19.50 -17.96 -25.89
N ASP A 160 19.47 -18.58 -27.08
CA ASP A 160 18.68 -18.17 -28.26
C ASP A 160 17.14 -18.26 -28.07
N THR A 161 16.65 -18.37 -26.84
CA THR A 161 15.23 -18.63 -26.55
C THR A 161 14.35 -17.41 -26.80
N ALA A 162 14.90 -16.20 -26.76
CA ALA A 162 14.17 -14.95 -27.01
C ALA A 162 14.95 -14.01 -27.94
N THR A 163 15.03 -14.37 -29.21
CA THR A 163 15.77 -13.59 -30.23
C THR A 163 15.10 -12.26 -30.61
N LEU A 164 13.85 -12.04 -30.19
CA LEU A 164 13.10 -10.82 -30.48
C LEU A 164 12.76 -10.06 -29.18
N PRO A 165 12.99 -8.73 -29.12
CA PRO A 165 12.54 -7.94 -27.98
C PRO A 165 11.00 -7.93 -27.93
N PRO A 166 10.37 -7.96 -26.73
CA PRO A 166 8.95 -7.63 -26.60
C PRO A 166 8.71 -6.23 -27.21
N PRO A 167 7.75 -6.01 -28.14
CA PRO A 167 6.56 -6.80 -28.50
C PRO A 167 6.73 -7.80 -29.67
N PHE A 168 7.89 -7.84 -30.33
CA PHE A 168 8.10 -8.68 -31.53
C PHE A 168 8.24 -10.18 -31.20
N ASN A 169 8.44 -10.52 -29.93
CA ASN A 169 8.36 -11.89 -29.42
C ASN A 169 6.92 -12.49 -29.48
N MET A 170 5.89 -11.67 -29.72
CA MET A 170 4.51 -12.15 -29.87
C MET A 170 4.18 -12.64 -31.29
N ILE A 171 4.96 -12.26 -32.31
CA ILE A 171 4.74 -12.73 -33.68
C ILE A 171 5.45 -14.09 -33.80
N PRO A 172 4.71 -15.20 -34.00
CA PRO A 172 5.32 -16.52 -34.09
C PRO A 172 6.31 -16.53 -35.26
N SER A 173 7.59 -16.70 -34.96
CA SER A 173 8.58 -16.89 -36.03
C SER A 173 8.22 -18.15 -36.81
N PRO A 174 8.45 -18.20 -38.13
CA PRO A 174 8.20 -19.41 -38.92
C PRO A 174 8.97 -20.63 -38.38
N LYS A 175 10.09 -20.39 -37.68
CA LYS A 175 10.85 -21.41 -36.95
C LYS A 175 10.08 -21.97 -35.74
N SER A 176 9.39 -21.11 -34.96
CA SER A 176 8.53 -21.54 -33.86
C SER A 176 7.33 -22.37 -34.33
N LEU A 177 6.74 -22.03 -35.48
CA LEU A 177 5.66 -22.83 -36.06
C LEU A 177 6.18 -24.20 -36.51
N PHE A 178 7.35 -24.28 -37.13
CA PHE A 178 7.97 -25.55 -37.52
C PHE A 178 8.24 -26.45 -36.30
N TYR A 179 8.83 -25.91 -35.23
CA TYR A 179 9.05 -26.67 -34.00
C TYR A 179 7.74 -27.12 -33.33
N CYS A 180 6.71 -26.26 -33.33
CA CYS A 180 5.39 -26.62 -32.82
C CYS A 180 4.76 -27.77 -33.61
N VAL A 181 4.83 -27.72 -34.95
CA VAL A 181 4.34 -28.80 -35.83
C VAL A 181 5.13 -30.09 -35.61
N GLN A 182 6.46 -30.02 -35.53
CA GLN A 182 7.30 -31.19 -35.26
C GLN A 182 6.95 -31.81 -33.89
N TRP A 183 6.82 -31.00 -32.85
CA TRP A 183 6.44 -31.46 -31.52
C TRP A 183 5.04 -32.10 -31.48
N CYS A 184 4.07 -31.53 -32.21
CA CYS A 184 2.74 -32.11 -32.39
C CYS A 184 2.81 -33.46 -33.11
N LEU A 185 3.60 -33.59 -34.19
CA LEU A 185 3.76 -34.84 -34.93
C LEU A 185 4.44 -35.93 -34.09
N GLU A 186 5.47 -35.58 -33.32
CA GLU A 186 6.13 -36.51 -32.39
C GLU A 186 5.16 -36.97 -31.28
N SER A 187 4.36 -36.05 -30.73
CA SER A 187 3.34 -36.37 -29.73
C SER A 187 2.25 -37.30 -30.27
N ILE A 188 1.82 -37.10 -31.53
CA ILE A 188 0.86 -37.98 -32.21
C ILE A 188 1.47 -39.36 -32.50
N TYR A 189 2.73 -39.41 -32.93
CA TYR A 189 3.42 -40.68 -33.20
C TYR A 189 3.63 -41.51 -31.92
N GLN A 190 3.96 -40.86 -30.81
CA GLN A 190 4.05 -41.52 -29.49
C GLN A 190 2.67 -42.00 -29.00
N SER A 191 1.61 -41.22 -29.18
CA SER A 191 0.22 -41.64 -28.87
C SER A 191 -0.19 -42.88 -29.68
N ASN A 192 0.08 -42.90 -31.00
CA ASN A 192 -0.24 -44.05 -31.86
C ASN A 192 0.60 -45.30 -31.55
N ARG A 193 1.88 -45.16 -31.14
CA ARG A 193 2.66 -46.33 -30.67
C ARG A 193 2.10 -46.92 -29.38
N THR A 194 1.52 -46.10 -28.51
CA THR A 194 0.92 -46.55 -27.24
C THR A 194 -0.40 -47.28 -27.49
N ILE A 195 -1.21 -46.81 -28.46
CA ILE A 195 -2.45 -47.48 -28.88
C ILE A 195 -2.17 -48.78 -29.65
N GLY A 196 -1.12 -48.82 -30.48
CA GLY A 196 -0.71 -50.02 -31.23
C GLY A 196 -0.17 -51.17 -30.35
N PHE A 197 0.47 -50.86 -29.22
CA PHE A 197 0.90 -51.87 -28.26
C PHE A 197 -0.28 -52.47 -27.47
N ASN A 198 -1.29 -51.66 -27.13
CA ASN A 198 -2.51 -52.16 -26.49
C ASN A 198 -3.32 -53.08 -27.41
N PHE A 199 -3.39 -52.81 -28.72
CA PHE A 199 -4.14 -53.64 -29.67
C PHE A 199 -3.43 -54.96 -30.05
N ARG A 200 -2.11 -55.07 -29.85
CA ARG A 200 -1.36 -56.33 -30.08
C ARG A 200 -1.34 -57.23 -28.84
N SER A 201 -1.52 -56.66 -27.64
CA SER A 201 -1.69 -57.41 -26.40
C SER A 201 -3.06 -58.10 -26.29
N THR A 202 -4.13 -57.51 -26.84
CA THR A 202 -5.50 -58.06 -26.78
C THR A 202 -5.82 -59.12 -27.84
N ARG A 203 -4.88 -59.48 -28.72
CA ARG A 203 -5.09 -60.48 -29.79
C ARG A 203 -4.30 -61.78 -29.60
N VAL A 204 -3.71 -61.98 -28.42
CA VAL A 204 -3.03 -63.23 -28.01
C VAL A 204 -3.61 -63.69 -26.66
N SER A 205 -4.86 -64.12 -26.70
CA SER A 205 -5.59 -64.88 -25.68
C SER A 205 -6.72 -65.61 -26.39
#